data_AF-A0A0H4CIP5-F1
#
_entry.id   AF-A0A0H4CIP5-F1
#
_cell.length_a   1.000
_cell.length_b   1.000
_cell.length_c   1.000
_cell.angle_alpha   90.00
_cell.angle_beta   90.00
_cell.angle_gamma   90.00
#
_symmetry.space_group_name_H-M   'P 1'
#
loop_
_entity.id
_entity.type
_entity.pdbx_description
1 polymer ?
#
loop_
_entity_poly.entity_id
_entity_poly.type
_entity_poly.pdbx_seq_one_letter_code
_entity_poly.pdbx_strand_id
1 'polypeptide(L)'
;MHGKPATLHLEDLWSRNVTITTALVDAYSVPALLRMAAAGRLPAGQSVTRAFPLHRMEEAYEIFSRAAETGALKVVLGEEQHAEVVPAA
;
A
#
# COMPACT_ATOMS: atom_id res chain seq x y z
N MET A 1 6.86 -9.60 -6.38
CA MET A 1 6.32 -9.21 -7.71
C MET A 1 7.34 -8.27 -8.37
N HIS A 2 7.45 -8.22 -9.70
CA HIS A 2 8.52 -7.57 -10.54
C HIS A 2 9.78 -8.38 -10.94
N GLY A 3 9.81 -9.70 -10.71
CA GLY A 3 11.02 -10.50 -10.99
C GLY A 3 11.11 -11.12 -12.40
N LYS A 4 10.08 -10.99 -13.24
CA LYS A 4 10.03 -11.63 -14.57
C LYS A 4 9.50 -10.66 -15.62
N PRO A 5 9.93 -10.78 -16.88
CA PRO A 5 9.36 -10.03 -17.99
C PRO A 5 7.84 -10.26 -18.10
N ALA A 6 7.13 -9.25 -18.59
CA ALA A 6 5.74 -9.35 -19.01
C ALA A 6 5.66 -9.21 -20.53
N THR A 7 4.87 -10.07 -21.19
CA THR A 7 4.64 -10.02 -22.64
C THR A 7 3.53 -9.03 -22.96
N LEU A 8 3.73 -8.23 -24.01
CA LEU A 8 2.73 -7.29 -24.53
C LEU A 8 2.14 -7.84 -25.84
N HIS A 9 0.86 -8.24 -25.82
CA HIS A 9 0.14 -8.82 -26.95
C HIS A 9 -0.39 -7.74 -27.91
N LEU A 10 0.47 -7.21 -28.78
CA LEU A 10 0.10 -6.14 -29.72
C LEU A 10 -0.96 -6.57 -30.72
N GLU A 11 -1.02 -7.85 -31.08
CA GLU A 11 -2.05 -8.46 -31.92
C GLU A 11 -3.47 -8.24 -31.36
N ASP A 12 -3.60 -8.15 -30.05
CA ASP A 12 -4.88 -7.90 -29.36
C ASP A 12 -5.08 -6.42 -29.01
N LEU A 13 -4.00 -5.68 -28.79
CA LEU A 13 -4.03 -4.33 -28.21
C LEU A 13 -4.03 -3.20 -29.25
N TRP A 14 -3.58 -3.45 -30.50
CA TRP A 14 -3.36 -2.40 -31.50
C TRP A 14 -4.61 -1.57 -31.81
N SER A 15 -5.80 -2.18 -31.80
CA SER A 15 -7.07 -1.53 -32.13
C SER A 15 -7.83 -0.98 -30.92
N ARG A 16 -7.25 -1.11 -29.70
CA ARG A 16 -7.91 -0.74 -28.44
C ARG A 16 -7.51 0.63 -27.90
N ASN A 17 -6.65 1.36 -28.61
CA ASN A 17 -6.17 2.70 -28.24
C ASN A 17 -5.65 2.77 -26.79
N VAL A 18 -4.91 1.75 -26.36
CA VAL A 18 -4.38 1.69 -24.99
C VAL A 18 -3.20 2.64 -24.78
N THR A 19 -3.10 3.23 -23.60
CA THR A 19 -1.92 4.00 -23.15
C THR A 19 -1.21 3.22 -22.05
N ILE A 20 0.11 3.06 -22.18
CA ILE A 20 0.96 2.41 -21.17
C ILE A 20 1.81 3.48 -20.50
N THR A 21 1.69 3.61 -19.17
CA THR A 21 2.45 4.58 -18.38
C THR A 21 3.29 3.84 -17.34
N THR A 22 4.57 4.18 -17.25
CA THR A 22 5.46 3.71 -16.18
C THR A 22 5.99 4.92 -15.41
N ALA A 23 6.19 4.78 -14.10
CA ALA A 23 6.77 5.81 -13.27
C ALA A 23 7.32 5.17 -11.99
N LEU A 24 8.38 5.78 -11.43
CA LEU A 24 8.75 5.58 -10.03
C LEU A 24 8.04 6.65 -9.20
N VAL A 25 7.65 6.29 -7.98
CA VAL A 25 7.04 7.26 -7.06
C VAL A 25 8.02 8.39 -6.71
N ASP A 26 7.57 9.63 -6.80
CA ASP A 26 8.34 10.85 -6.49
C ASP A 26 7.87 11.57 -5.21
N ALA A 27 6.79 11.07 -4.59
CA ALA A 27 6.15 11.63 -3.41
C ALA A 27 5.62 13.08 -3.56
N TYR A 28 5.49 13.63 -4.77
CA TYR A 28 5.06 15.03 -4.96
C TYR A 28 3.67 15.31 -4.37
N SER A 29 2.78 14.31 -4.38
CA SER A 29 1.39 14.42 -3.93
C SER A 29 1.22 14.26 -2.42
N VAL A 30 2.28 13.97 -1.66
CA VAL A 30 2.20 13.76 -0.20
C VAL A 30 1.48 14.90 0.54
N PRO A 31 1.73 16.20 0.29
CA PRO A 31 1.03 17.27 0.98
C PRO A 31 -0.50 17.24 0.78
N ALA A 32 -0.96 16.86 -0.41
CA ALA A 32 -2.38 16.72 -0.71
C ALA A 32 -2.97 15.48 -0.01
N LEU A 33 -2.26 14.35 -0.05
CA LEU A 33 -2.67 13.11 0.61
C LEU A 33 -2.78 13.25 2.13
N LEU A 34 -1.86 13.98 2.76
CA LEU A 34 -1.92 14.27 4.20
C LEU A 34 -3.15 15.11 4.57
N ARG A 35 -3.48 16.15 3.77
CA ARG A 35 -4.71 16.94 3.98
C ARG A 35 -5.97 16.08 3.84
N MET A 36 -6.00 15.17 2.86
CA MET A 36 -7.13 14.26 2.69
C MET A 36 -7.26 13.27 3.85
N ALA A 37 -6.14 12.73 4.34
CA ALA A 37 -6.12 11.83 5.49
C ALA A 37 -6.61 12.53 6.77
N ALA A 38 -6.09 13.72 7.07
CA ALA A 38 -6.52 14.52 8.22
C ALA A 38 -8.00 14.90 8.17
N ALA A 39 -8.54 15.14 6.97
CA ALA A 39 -9.96 15.41 6.75
C ALA A 39 -10.85 14.14 6.73
N GLY A 40 -10.31 12.96 7.02
CA GLY A 40 -11.05 11.68 6.98
C GLY A 40 -11.48 11.24 5.57
N ARG A 41 -10.99 11.90 4.51
CA ARG A 41 -11.33 11.61 3.11
C ARG A 41 -10.46 10.52 2.48
N LEU A 42 -9.45 10.06 3.23
CA LEU A 42 -8.59 8.96 2.85
C LEU A 42 -8.45 8.02 4.06
N PRO A 43 -9.23 6.92 4.14
CA PRO A 43 -9.21 6.00 5.27
C PRO A 43 -7.99 5.07 5.23
N ALA A 44 -6.78 5.65 5.25
CA ALA A 44 -5.51 4.94 5.06
C ALA A 44 -5.27 3.84 6.10
N GLY A 45 -5.82 3.99 7.30
CA GLY A 45 -5.74 3.01 8.39
C GLY A 45 -6.37 1.65 8.03
N GLN A 46 -7.39 1.61 7.17
CA GLN A 46 -8.04 0.35 6.76
C GLN A 46 -7.12 -0.57 5.95
N SER A 47 -6.02 -0.04 5.41
CA SER A 47 -5.01 -0.87 4.72
C SER A 47 -4.17 -1.72 5.69
N VAL A 48 -4.11 -1.33 6.97
CA VAL A 48 -3.35 -2.03 8.00
C VAL A 48 -4.14 -3.25 8.47
N THR A 49 -3.65 -4.43 8.12
CA THR A 49 -4.31 -5.72 8.46
C THR A 49 -3.63 -6.44 9.62
N ARG A 50 -2.38 -6.07 9.93
CA ARG A 50 -1.59 -6.66 11.01
C ARG A 50 -0.74 -5.59 11.70
N ALA A 51 -0.60 -5.70 13.01
CA ALA A 51 0.31 -4.89 13.82
C ALA A 51 1.15 -5.82 14.68
N PHE A 52 2.45 -5.56 14.75
CA PHE A 52 3.38 -6.29 15.60
C PHE A 52 4.22 -5.30 16.41
N PRO A 53 4.59 -5.65 17.66
CA PRO A 53 5.64 -4.92 18.35
C PRO A 53 6.96 -5.09 17.61
N LEU A 54 7.85 -4.10 17.70
CA LEU A 54 9.11 -4.07 16.95
C LEU A 54 9.98 -5.32 17.17
N HIS A 55 9.99 -5.89 18.38
CA HIS A 55 10.77 -7.09 18.70
C HIS A 55 10.26 -8.37 18.01
N ARG A 56 9.09 -8.34 17.36
CA ARG A 56 8.52 -9.44 16.55
C ARG A 56 8.68 -9.18 15.04
N MET A 57 9.65 -8.37 14.64
CA MET A 57 9.86 -8.01 13.23
C MET A 57 10.04 -9.23 12.32
N GLU A 58 10.75 -10.29 12.76
CA GLU A 58 10.93 -11.50 11.95
C GLU A 58 9.60 -12.18 11.59
N GLU A 59 8.71 -12.34 12.57
CA GLU A 59 7.38 -12.88 12.35
C GLU A 59 6.53 -11.97 11.45
N ALA A 60 6.66 -10.66 11.64
CA ALA A 60 5.97 -9.68 10.80
C ALA A 60 6.37 -9.83 9.31
N TYR A 61 7.66 -10.07 9.07
CA TYR A 61 8.20 -10.37 7.74
C TYR A 61 7.72 -11.72 7.20
N GLU A 62 7.69 -12.76 8.04
CA GLU A 62 7.17 -14.08 7.63
C GLU A 62 5.71 -13.97 7.18
N ILE A 63 4.87 -13.33 7.99
CA ILE A 63 3.45 -13.10 7.69
C ILE A 63 3.28 -12.35 6.36
N PHE A 64 4.05 -11.28 6.16
CA PHE A 64 3.94 -10.46 4.95
C PHE A 64 4.50 -11.16 3.71
N SER A 65 5.55 -11.98 3.86
CA SER A 65 6.12 -12.76 2.76
C SER A 65 5.11 -13.74 2.15
N ARG A 66 4.14 -14.20 2.97
CA ARG A 66 3.04 -15.08 2.61
C ARG A 66 1.70 -14.35 2.52
N ALA A 67 1.71 -13.06 2.15
CA ALA A 67 0.52 -12.21 2.11
C ALA A 67 -0.71 -12.83 1.42
N ALA A 68 -0.51 -13.62 0.35
CA ALA A 68 -1.59 -14.31 -0.34
C ALA A 68 -2.30 -15.38 0.52
N GLU A 69 -1.58 -15.99 1.47
CA GLU A 69 -2.11 -17.00 2.40
C GLU A 69 -2.58 -16.36 3.72
N THR A 70 -1.86 -15.36 4.21
CA THR A 70 -2.11 -14.73 5.52
C THR A 70 -3.14 -13.60 5.46
N GLY A 71 -3.49 -13.14 4.25
CA GLY A 71 -4.36 -11.98 4.03
C GLY A 71 -3.72 -10.65 4.45
N ALA A 72 -2.40 -10.62 4.67
CA ALA A 72 -1.71 -9.40 5.07
C ALA A 72 -1.61 -8.42 3.90
N LEU A 73 -2.21 -7.24 4.02
CA LEU A 73 -2.13 -6.14 3.05
C LEU A 73 -1.05 -5.12 3.42
N LYS A 74 -1.08 -4.63 4.66
CA LYS A 74 -0.05 -3.77 5.24
C LYS A 74 0.20 -4.18 6.69
N VAL A 75 1.48 -4.29 7.03
CA VAL A 75 1.93 -4.64 8.38
C VAL A 75 2.56 -3.39 9.00
N VAL A 76 2.14 -3.06 10.23
CA VAL A 76 2.73 -1.98 11.03
C VAL A 76 3.60 -2.57 12.13
N LEU A 77 4.79 -2.00 12.30
CA LEU A 77 5.70 -2.30 13.41
C LEU A 77 5.70 -1.11 14.36
N GLY A 78 5.40 -1.32 15.63
CA GLY A 78 5.36 -0.25 16.63
C GLY A 78 4.68 -0.67 17.92
N GLU A 79 4.55 0.26 18.87
CA GLU A 79 3.77 0.04 20.09
C GLU A 79 2.26 0.00 19.80
N GLU A 80 1.44 -0.28 20.82
CA GLU A 80 -0.02 -0.36 20.66
C GLU A 80 -0.60 0.88 19.96
N GLN A 81 -1.56 0.62 19.05
CA GLN A 81 -2.13 1.62 18.17
C GLN A 81 -2.73 2.80 18.95
N HIS A 82 -2.24 4.01 18.68
CA HIS A 82 -2.92 5.23 19.11
C HIS A 82 -4.13 5.44 18.20
N ALA A 83 -5.34 5.19 18.72
CA ALA A 83 -6.59 5.30 17.98
C ALA A 83 -7.05 6.75 17.73
N GLU A 84 -6.27 7.77 18.09
CA GLU A 84 -6.65 9.18 17.91
C GLU A 84 -5.91 9.82 16.74
N VAL A 85 -6.55 9.85 15.58
CA VAL A 85 -6.55 11.07 14.78
C VAL A 85 -7.81 11.80 15.18
N VAL A 86 -7.70 12.68 16.18
CA VAL A 86 -8.80 13.58 16.57
C VAL A 86 -9.21 14.33 15.30
N PRO A 87 -10.50 14.30 14.89
CA PRO A 87 -10.93 15.08 13.74
C PRO A 87 -10.64 16.55 14.04
N ALA A 88 -9.91 17.21 13.15
CA ALA A 88 -9.74 18.66 13.23
C ALA A 88 -11.13 19.31 13.20
N ALA A 89 -11.44 20.06 14.27
CA ALA A 89 -12.66 20.85 14.41
C ALA A 89 -12.81 21.88 13.28
#